data_AF-A0A2S8FG35-F1
#
_entry.id   AF-A0A2S8FG35-F1
#
_cell.length_a   1.000
_cell.length_b   1.000
_cell.length_c   1.000
_cell.angle_alpha   90.00
_cell.angle_beta   90.00
_cell.angle_gamma   90.00
#
_symmetry.space_group_name_H-M   'P 1'
#
loop_
_entity.id
_entity.type
_entity.pdbx_description
1 polymer ?
#
loop_
_entity_poly.entity_id
_entity_poly.type
_entity_poly.pdbx_seq_one_letter_code
_entity_poly.pdbx_strand_id
1 'polypeptide(L)'
;MLSTFRVPAFLFLCTGLLIPAIMPATVDAQDFPRREERERDEFRREQERVNQSRPRIDERMRELEQQRHEQMEREHHRMMLEGHRLDFEMHKLHLERISAQAHIANDAVLSAAFALERLPELIPNVKERREVLEDFLEASQNIAVQRLIRMKLLELPAEGRDREEALEILGGLIP
;
A
#
# COMPACT_ATOMS: atom_id res chain seq x y z
N MET A 1 -70.92 34.18 -10.58
CA MET A 1 -71.95 35.04 -9.93
C MET A 1 -71.29 35.63 -8.69
N LEU A 2 -71.35 36.92 -8.37
CA LEU A 2 -72.53 37.78 -8.16
C LEU A 2 -73.42 37.24 -7.01
N SER A 3 -73.79 38.01 -5.97
CA SER A 3 -73.36 39.38 -5.61
C SER A 3 -73.70 39.74 -4.15
N THR A 4 -72.99 40.74 -3.60
CA THR A 4 -73.44 41.81 -2.66
C THR A 4 -74.69 41.64 -1.76
N PHE A 5 -74.57 42.00 -0.47
CA PHE A 5 -75.33 43.04 0.28
C PHE A 5 -74.88 43.00 1.78
N ARG A 6 -74.43 44.08 2.44
CA ARG A 6 -75.10 45.28 3.02
C ARG A 6 -75.55 45.16 4.50
N VAL A 7 -74.66 45.57 5.41
CA VAL A 7 -74.80 46.67 6.42
C VAL A 7 -76.24 47.01 6.91
N PRO A 8 -76.53 46.93 8.24
CA PRO A 8 -76.41 48.08 9.17
C PRO A 8 -75.58 47.76 10.46
N ALA A 9 -74.97 48.67 11.25
CA ALA A 9 -74.99 50.14 11.47
C ALA A 9 -75.85 50.66 12.66
N PHE A 10 -75.37 51.75 13.33
CA PHE A 10 -75.94 52.49 14.49
C PHE A 10 -75.92 51.69 15.84
N LEU A 11 -75.72 52.22 17.07
CA LEU A 11 -75.40 53.54 17.71
C LEU A 11 -74.71 53.23 19.10
N PHE A 12 -74.23 54.11 20.01
CA PHE A 12 -74.13 55.57 20.27
C PHE A 12 -72.64 55.87 20.64
N LEU A 13 -71.98 57.02 20.38
CA LEU A 13 -72.13 58.45 20.77
C LEU A 13 -71.37 58.85 22.07
N CYS A 14 -71.08 60.17 22.23
CA CYS A 14 -70.37 60.89 23.32
C CYS A 14 -68.82 60.97 23.16
N THR A 15 -68.23 61.91 22.41
CA THR A 15 -68.06 63.39 22.61
C THR A 15 -66.76 63.79 23.34
N GLY A 16 -65.94 64.65 22.72
CA GLY A 16 -64.68 65.19 23.30
C GLY A 16 -63.51 65.19 22.30
N LEU A 17 -63.63 65.85 21.14
CA LEU A 17 -63.26 67.27 20.95
C LEU A 17 -61.73 67.51 20.89
N LEU A 18 -61.13 67.30 19.72
CA LEU A 18 -60.15 68.21 19.10
C LEU A 18 -59.82 67.78 17.66
N ILE A 19 -59.93 68.73 16.73
CA ILE A 19 -59.49 68.66 15.32
C ILE A 19 -58.69 69.96 15.09
N PRO A 20 -57.42 69.88 14.64
CA PRO A 20 -57.13 70.11 13.22
C PRO A 20 -56.69 68.80 12.53
N ALA A 21 -57.08 68.46 11.30
CA ALA A 21 -57.21 69.25 10.08
C ALA A 21 -55.87 69.80 9.56
N ILE A 22 -55.20 69.01 8.71
CA ILE A 22 -54.55 69.45 7.46
C ILE A 22 -54.41 68.21 6.55
N MET A 23 -54.79 68.39 5.29
CA MET A 23 -54.61 67.48 4.15
C MET A 23 -53.91 68.31 3.05
N PRO A 24 -53.49 67.74 1.91
CA PRO A 24 -52.77 66.49 1.68
C PRO A 24 -51.44 66.76 0.92
N ALA A 25 -50.39 65.95 1.11
CA ALA A 25 -49.16 66.13 0.34
C ALA A 25 -48.48 64.81 -0.08
N THR A 26 -47.84 64.91 -1.24
CA THR A 26 -46.95 63.98 -1.94
C THR A 26 -46.06 63.11 -1.05
N VAL A 27 -46.04 61.79 -1.33
CA VAL A 27 -44.88 60.95 -0.99
C VAL A 27 -43.82 61.21 -2.05
N ASP A 28 -42.96 62.19 -1.78
CA ASP A 28 -41.98 62.68 -2.74
C ASP A 28 -40.85 61.67 -3.02
N ALA A 29 -40.36 61.68 -4.26
CA ALA A 29 -39.28 60.82 -4.76
C ALA A 29 -37.87 61.18 -4.20
N GLN A 30 -37.79 61.79 -3.02
CA GLN A 30 -36.55 62.30 -2.42
C GLN A 30 -35.91 61.36 -1.40
N ASP A 31 -36.63 60.35 -0.90
CA ASP A 31 -36.16 59.49 0.19
C ASP A 31 -35.44 58.20 -0.30
N PHE A 32 -35.54 57.88 -1.59
CA PHE A 32 -34.83 56.76 -2.23
C PHE A 32 -33.29 56.88 -2.20
N PRO A 33 -32.66 57.98 -2.66
CA PRO A 33 -31.19 58.07 -2.70
C PRO A 33 -30.57 57.92 -1.30
N ARG A 34 -31.23 58.44 -0.26
CA ARG A 34 -30.79 58.34 1.13
C ARG A 34 -30.86 56.93 1.73
N ARG A 35 -31.60 56.01 1.11
CA ARG A 35 -31.60 54.58 1.48
C ARG A 35 -30.48 53.85 0.77
N GLU A 36 -30.36 54.03 -0.56
CA GLU A 36 -29.24 53.48 -1.33
C GLU A 36 -27.88 53.91 -0.78
N GLU A 37 -27.71 55.18 -0.39
CA GLU A 37 -26.47 55.67 0.22
C GLU A 37 -26.14 54.94 1.53
N ARG A 38 -27.14 54.67 2.38
CA ARG A 38 -26.95 53.94 3.65
C ARG A 38 -26.63 52.47 3.40
N GLU A 39 -27.33 51.82 2.49
CA GLU A 39 -27.10 50.43 2.11
C GLU A 39 -25.69 50.27 1.49
N ARG A 40 -25.24 51.23 0.67
CA ARG A 40 -23.87 51.27 0.12
C ARG A 40 -22.81 51.50 1.21
N ASP A 41 -23.08 52.35 2.20
CA ASP A 41 -22.18 52.61 3.32
C ASP A 41 -22.09 51.42 4.31
N GLU A 42 -23.21 50.74 4.56
CA GLU A 42 -23.25 49.52 5.36
C GLU A 42 -22.54 48.37 4.63
N PHE A 43 -22.80 48.18 3.33
CA PHE A 43 -22.08 47.22 2.50
C PHE A 43 -20.57 47.52 2.44
N ARG A 44 -20.17 48.79 2.33
CA ARG A 44 -18.74 49.18 2.40
C ARG A 44 -18.13 48.81 3.76
N ARG A 45 -18.79 49.13 4.87
CA ARG A 45 -18.30 48.80 6.23
C ARG A 45 -18.25 47.29 6.48
N GLU A 46 -19.18 46.53 5.92
CA GLU A 46 -19.15 45.06 5.96
C GLU A 46 -18.00 44.51 5.10
N GLN A 47 -17.82 45.03 3.88
CA GLN A 47 -16.72 44.66 3.00
C GLN A 47 -15.34 45.03 3.59
N GLU A 48 -15.23 46.15 4.31
CA GLU A 48 -14.05 46.52 5.10
C GLU A 48 -13.80 45.53 6.25
N ARG A 49 -14.83 45.14 7.01
CA ARG A 49 -14.72 44.11 8.07
C ARG A 49 -14.31 42.73 7.51
N VAL A 50 -14.88 42.34 6.37
CA VAL A 50 -14.51 41.11 5.65
C VAL A 50 -13.06 41.19 5.16
N ASN A 51 -12.62 42.32 4.59
CA ASN A 51 -11.24 42.49 4.14
C ASN A 51 -10.23 42.59 5.30
N GLN A 52 -10.63 43.07 6.48
CA GLN A 52 -9.81 43.03 7.71
C GLN A 52 -9.73 41.64 8.36
N SER A 53 -10.75 40.79 8.17
CA SER A 53 -10.78 39.43 8.75
C SER A 53 -10.22 38.36 7.81
N ARG A 54 -10.37 38.51 6.50
CA ARG A 54 -9.74 37.68 5.45
C ARG A 54 -8.29 37.29 5.73
N PRO A 55 -7.34 38.20 5.94
CA PRO A 55 -5.93 37.82 6.15
C PRO A 55 -5.74 36.91 7.36
N ARG A 56 -6.54 37.05 8.44
CA ARG A 56 -6.49 36.15 9.61
C ARG A 56 -7.10 34.78 9.34
N ILE A 57 -8.07 34.71 8.43
CA ILE A 57 -8.66 33.45 7.96
C ILE A 57 -7.67 32.73 7.04
N ASP A 58 -7.05 33.46 6.11
CA ASP A 58 -6.04 32.95 5.16
C ASP A 58 -4.77 32.47 5.89
N GLU A 59 -4.33 33.21 6.92
CA GLU A 59 -3.22 32.84 7.81
C GLU A 59 -3.53 31.55 8.57
N ARG A 60 -4.69 31.47 9.24
CA ARG A 60 -5.13 30.27 9.96
C ARG A 60 -5.41 29.07 9.06
N MET A 61 -5.83 29.28 7.81
CA MET A 61 -5.94 28.23 6.79
C MET A 61 -4.56 27.64 6.48
N ARG A 62 -3.55 28.48 6.29
CA ARG A 62 -2.16 28.03 6.04
C ARG A 62 -1.57 27.31 7.25
N GLU A 63 -1.81 27.77 8.47
CA GLU A 63 -1.42 27.07 9.70
C GLU A 63 -2.02 25.65 9.75
N LEU A 64 -3.31 25.50 9.43
CA LEU A 64 -3.99 24.20 9.40
C LEU A 64 -3.48 23.30 8.27
N GLU A 65 -3.19 23.86 7.09
CA GLU A 65 -2.59 23.12 5.97
C GLU A 65 -1.17 22.65 6.30
N GLN A 66 -0.34 23.49 6.95
CA GLN A 66 0.99 23.14 7.44
C GLN A 66 0.92 22.04 8.50
N GLN A 67 0.08 22.19 9.53
CA GLN A 67 -0.11 21.17 10.57
C GLN A 67 -0.55 19.82 9.98
N ARG A 68 -1.45 19.83 8.98
CA ARG A 68 -1.86 18.61 8.27
C ARG A 68 -0.71 18.04 7.44
N HIS A 69 0.11 18.87 6.80
CA HIS A 69 1.26 18.41 6.04
C HIS A 69 2.30 17.73 6.95
N GLU A 70 2.68 18.37 8.05
CA GLU A 70 3.57 17.77 9.06
C GLU A 70 3.02 16.45 9.63
N GLN A 71 1.71 16.33 9.83
CA GLN A 71 1.09 15.08 10.27
C GLN A 71 1.23 13.98 9.21
N MET A 72 0.91 14.28 7.95
CA MET A 72 1.08 13.33 6.83
C MET A 72 2.54 12.93 6.61
N GLU A 73 3.50 13.86 6.75
CA GLU A 73 4.93 13.55 6.69
C GLU A 73 5.38 12.62 7.83
N ARG A 74 4.92 12.87 9.06
CA ARG A 74 5.20 12.01 10.23
C ARG A 74 4.60 10.61 10.08
N GLU A 75 3.38 10.51 9.55
CA GLU A 75 2.71 9.23 9.27
C GLU A 75 3.39 8.47 8.12
N HIS A 76 3.74 9.16 7.03
CA HIS A 76 4.48 8.57 5.91
C HIS A 76 5.87 8.08 6.36
N HIS A 77 6.60 8.85 7.17
CA HIS A 77 7.90 8.43 7.69
C HIS A 77 7.79 7.20 8.60
N ARG A 78 6.76 7.10 9.45
CA ARG A 78 6.47 5.88 10.23
C ARG A 78 6.20 4.68 9.33
N MET A 79 5.31 4.84 8.35
CA MET A 79 4.95 3.79 7.39
C MET A 79 6.17 3.30 6.59
N MET A 80 7.09 4.20 6.22
CA MET A 80 8.36 3.84 5.57
C MET A 80 9.29 3.04 6.49
N LEU A 81 9.41 3.42 7.77
CA LEU A 81 10.21 2.68 8.76
C LEU A 81 9.61 1.29 9.08
N GLU A 82 8.29 1.20 9.17
CA GLU A 82 7.57 -0.07 9.36
C GLU A 82 7.69 -0.99 8.14
N GLY A 83 7.60 -0.43 6.92
CA GLY A 83 7.85 -1.14 5.67
C GLY A 83 9.27 -1.69 5.59
N HIS A 84 10.29 -0.85 5.79
CA HIS A 84 11.69 -1.31 5.81
C HIS A 84 11.95 -2.38 6.89
N ARG A 85 11.32 -2.26 8.06
CA ARG A 85 11.42 -3.31 9.09
C ARG A 85 10.84 -4.64 8.59
N LEU A 86 9.67 -4.63 7.96
CA LEU A 86 9.05 -5.83 7.41
C LEU A 86 9.91 -6.44 6.29
N ASP A 87 10.49 -5.60 5.42
CA ASP A 87 11.44 -6.03 4.38
C ASP A 87 12.66 -6.73 4.98
N PHE A 88 13.25 -6.19 6.05
CA PHE A 88 14.38 -6.82 6.75
C PHE A 88 13.99 -8.15 7.43
N GLU A 89 12.82 -8.23 8.06
CA GLU A 89 12.32 -9.47 8.67
C GLU A 89 12.06 -10.55 7.61
N MET A 90 11.47 -10.19 6.47
CA MET A 90 11.27 -11.09 5.32
C MET A 90 12.59 -11.52 4.66
N HIS A 91 13.55 -10.61 4.50
CA HIS A 91 14.87 -10.93 3.93
C HIS A 91 15.66 -11.87 4.85
N LYS A 92 15.58 -11.67 6.17
CA LYS A 92 16.18 -12.57 7.17
C LYS A 92 15.62 -13.99 7.05
N LEU A 93 14.30 -14.15 6.99
CA LEU A 93 13.65 -15.46 6.81
C LEU A 93 14.04 -16.12 5.48
N HIS A 94 14.23 -15.34 4.42
CA HIS A 94 14.70 -15.83 3.12
C HIS A 94 16.15 -16.35 3.19
N LEU A 95 17.06 -15.61 3.83
CA LEU A 95 18.45 -16.04 4.05
C LEU A 95 18.54 -17.28 4.95
N GLU A 96 17.76 -17.34 6.03
CA GLU A 96 17.68 -18.51 6.92
C GLU A 96 17.20 -19.75 6.16
N ARG A 97 16.20 -19.61 5.28
CA ARG A 97 15.72 -20.70 4.41
C ARG A 97 16.79 -21.15 3.40
N ILE A 98 17.48 -20.23 2.73
CA ILE A 98 18.57 -20.56 1.80
C ILE A 98 19.70 -21.29 2.53
N SER A 99 20.09 -20.80 3.71
CA SER A 99 21.11 -21.42 4.56
C SER A 99 20.72 -22.85 4.95
N ALA A 100 19.50 -23.05 5.46
CA ALA A 100 19.00 -24.38 5.81
C ALA A 100 18.95 -25.34 4.59
N GLN A 101 18.52 -24.86 3.42
CA GLN A 101 18.51 -25.66 2.19
C GLN A 101 19.93 -26.01 1.73
N ALA A 102 20.89 -25.08 1.81
CA ALA A 102 22.29 -25.34 1.51
C ALA A 102 22.93 -26.34 2.49
N HIS A 103 22.63 -26.24 3.79
CA HIS A 103 23.07 -27.20 4.79
C HIS A 103 22.53 -28.61 4.54
N ILE A 104 21.23 -28.77 4.27
CA ILE A 104 20.61 -30.08 3.97
C ILE A 104 21.19 -30.66 2.67
N ALA A 105 21.38 -29.85 1.63
CA ALA A 105 21.98 -30.29 0.37
C ALA A 105 23.44 -30.74 0.57
N ASN A 106 24.21 -30.02 1.38
CA ASN A 106 25.60 -30.36 1.70
C ASN A 106 25.69 -31.63 2.54
N ASP A 107 24.85 -31.79 3.57
CA ASP A 107 24.83 -32.96 4.46
C ASP A 107 24.51 -34.27 3.71
N ALA A 108 23.56 -34.22 2.77
CA ALA A 108 23.25 -35.34 1.88
C ALA A 108 24.43 -35.69 0.95
N VAL A 109 25.16 -34.69 0.44
CA VAL A 109 26.33 -34.88 -0.43
C VAL A 109 27.54 -35.41 0.34
N LEU A 110 27.78 -34.92 1.56
CA LEU A 110 28.83 -35.40 2.46
C LEU A 110 28.56 -36.84 2.91
N SER A 111 27.32 -37.15 3.29
CA SER A 111 26.89 -38.51 3.64
C SER A 111 27.07 -39.48 2.48
N ALA A 112 26.70 -39.07 1.25
CA ALA A 112 26.93 -39.86 0.05
C ALA A 112 28.42 -40.06 -0.24
N ALA A 113 29.25 -39.01 -0.15
CA ALA A 113 30.70 -39.11 -0.34
C ALA A 113 31.34 -40.12 0.63
N PHE A 114 31.01 -40.03 1.92
CA PHE A 114 31.50 -40.96 2.95
C PHE A 114 31.06 -42.42 2.68
N ALA A 115 29.81 -42.64 2.27
CA ALA A 115 29.32 -43.96 1.89
C ALA A 115 30.05 -44.52 0.65
N LEU A 116 30.32 -43.68 -0.35
CA LEU A 116 31.04 -44.05 -1.57
C LEU A 116 32.53 -44.37 -1.33
N GLU A 117 33.15 -43.73 -0.34
CA GLU A 117 34.50 -44.10 0.13
C GLU A 117 34.53 -45.47 0.81
N ARG A 118 33.47 -45.83 1.56
CA ARG A 118 33.35 -47.11 2.29
C ARG A 118 32.84 -48.26 1.44
N LEU A 119 32.24 -47.99 0.28
CA LEU A 119 31.68 -49.00 -0.63
C LEU A 119 32.64 -50.16 -0.98
N PRO A 120 33.97 -49.98 -1.19
CA PRO A 120 34.92 -51.08 -1.42
C PRO A 120 35.13 -52.01 -0.23
N GLU A 121 34.89 -51.54 1.00
CA GLU A 121 34.97 -52.35 2.22
C GLU A 121 33.69 -53.17 2.42
N LEU A 122 32.54 -52.58 2.08
CA LEU A 122 31.22 -53.20 2.21
C LEU A 122 30.93 -54.23 1.10
N ILE A 123 31.34 -53.94 -0.14
CA ILE A 123 31.14 -54.79 -1.31
C ILE A 123 32.50 -54.97 -2.01
N PRO A 124 33.27 -56.02 -1.67
CA PRO A 124 34.61 -56.21 -2.24
C PRO A 124 34.58 -56.46 -3.77
N ASN A 125 33.52 -57.08 -4.27
CA ASN A 125 33.33 -57.40 -5.69
C ASN A 125 33.15 -56.13 -6.55
N VAL A 126 33.93 -56.01 -7.63
CA VAL A 126 33.91 -54.84 -8.53
C VAL A 126 32.63 -54.76 -9.36
N LYS A 127 32.10 -55.90 -9.82
CA LYS A 127 30.89 -55.93 -10.65
C LYS A 127 29.65 -55.58 -9.84
N GLU A 128 29.52 -56.17 -8.67
CA GLU A 128 28.43 -55.92 -7.70
C GLU A 128 28.45 -54.46 -7.22
N ARG A 129 29.63 -53.86 -7.01
CA ARG A 129 29.76 -52.41 -6.77
C ARG A 129 29.26 -51.56 -7.91
N ARG A 130 29.53 -51.95 -9.16
CA ARG A 130 29.05 -51.23 -10.34
C ARG A 130 27.52 -51.25 -10.40
N GLU A 131 26.93 -52.43 -10.30
CA GLU A 131 25.49 -52.67 -10.31
C GLU A 131 24.77 -51.84 -9.22
N VAL A 132 25.29 -51.86 -7.98
CA VAL A 132 24.77 -51.05 -6.87
C VAL A 132 24.95 -49.54 -7.08
N LEU A 133 26.03 -49.09 -7.73
CA LEU A 133 26.22 -47.67 -8.08
C LEU A 133 25.27 -47.23 -9.21
N GLU A 134 24.97 -48.11 -10.16
CA GLU A 134 24.02 -47.85 -11.26
C GLU A 134 22.58 -47.77 -10.70
N ASP A 135 22.17 -48.69 -9.83
CA ASP A 135 20.90 -48.62 -9.06
C ASP A 135 20.77 -47.29 -8.29
N PHE A 136 21.81 -46.89 -7.54
CA PHE A 136 21.80 -45.62 -6.80
C PHE A 136 21.83 -44.39 -7.71
N LEU A 137 22.35 -44.49 -8.95
CA LEU A 137 22.36 -43.40 -9.91
C LEU A 137 20.94 -43.10 -10.43
N GLU A 138 20.17 -44.16 -10.73
CA GLU A 138 18.77 -44.04 -11.14
C GLU A 138 17.86 -43.59 -9.99
N ALA A 139 18.05 -44.14 -8.78
CA ALA A 139 17.22 -43.82 -7.63
C ALA A 139 17.45 -42.42 -7.05
N SER A 140 18.63 -41.82 -7.25
CA SER A 140 19.00 -40.54 -6.65
C SER A 140 18.46 -39.32 -7.41
N GLN A 141 17.62 -38.53 -6.75
CA GLN A 141 17.12 -37.25 -7.28
C GLN A 141 18.08 -36.06 -7.06
N ASN A 142 19.15 -36.24 -6.29
CA ASN A 142 20.11 -35.17 -6.00
C ASN A 142 21.24 -35.16 -7.04
N ILE A 143 21.27 -34.13 -7.90
CA ILE A 143 22.24 -33.97 -9.00
C ILE A 143 23.69 -34.02 -8.50
N ALA A 144 24.00 -33.47 -7.33
CA ALA A 144 25.35 -33.51 -6.77
C ALA A 144 25.75 -34.92 -6.32
N VAL A 145 24.80 -35.68 -5.77
CA VAL A 145 25.01 -37.10 -5.42
C VAL A 145 25.14 -37.95 -6.69
N GLN A 146 24.31 -37.73 -7.71
CA GLN A 146 24.48 -38.38 -9.02
C GLN A 146 25.87 -38.13 -9.61
N ARG A 147 26.42 -36.92 -9.48
CA ARG A 147 27.78 -36.61 -9.94
C ARG A 147 28.86 -37.37 -9.17
N LEU A 148 28.76 -37.47 -7.85
CA LEU A 148 29.67 -38.30 -7.05
C LEU A 148 29.60 -39.78 -7.46
N ILE A 149 28.39 -40.31 -7.70
CA ILE A 149 28.19 -41.69 -8.18
C ILE A 149 28.80 -41.89 -9.57
N ARG A 150 28.55 -40.99 -10.53
CA ARG A 150 29.17 -41.01 -11.87
C ARG A 150 30.70 -40.95 -11.79
N MET A 151 31.27 -40.10 -10.93
CA MET A 151 32.73 -40.10 -10.69
C MET A 151 33.22 -41.45 -10.15
N LYS A 152 32.50 -42.07 -9.21
CA LYS A 152 32.87 -43.39 -8.66
C LYS A 152 32.75 -44.52 -9.68
N LEU A 153 31.78 -44.49 -10.59
CA LEU A 153 31.66 -45.40 -11.72
C LEU A 153 32.83 -45.27 -12.71
N LEU A 154 33.37 -44.04 -12.90
CA LEU A 154 34.56 -43.84 -13.72
C LEU A 154 35.82 -44.44 -13.09
N GLU A 155 35.96 -44.42 -11.76
CA GLU A 155 37.09 -45.01 -11.02
C GLU A 155 37.16 -46.55 -11.07
N LEU A 156 36.01 -47.24 -11.19
CA LEU A 156 35.98 -48.71 -11.22
C LEU A 156 36.65 -49.27 -12.49
N PRO A 157 37.37 -50.41 -12.43
CA PRO A 157 37.97 -51.06 -13.60
C PRO A 157 37.04 -51.13 -14.82
N ALA A 158 37.58 -50.80 -15.99
CA ALA A 158 36.85 -50.71 -17.25
C ALA A 158 36.74 -52.07 -17.97
N GLU A 159 36.47 -53.16 -17.23
CA GLU A 159 36.32 -54.50 -17.80
C GLU A 159 35.07 -54.56 -18.69
N GLY A 160 35.26 -54.51 -20.02
CA GLY A 160 34.18 -54.51 -21.01
C GLY A 160 33.47 -53.15 -21.19
N ARG A 161 33.97 -52.07 -20.57
CA ARG A 161 33.36 -50.74 -20.68
C ARG A 161 33.54 -50.19 -22.10
N ASP A 162 32.44 -49.94 -22.82
CA ASP A 162 32.54 -49.34 -24.16
C ASP A 162 32.89 -47.85 -24.07
N ARG A 163 33.49 -47.31 -25.12
CA ARG A 163 33.91 -45.90 -25.20
C ARG A 163 32.72 -44.95 -25.09
N GLU A 164 31.56 -45.37 -25.60
CA GLU A 164 30.33 -44.55 -25.60
C GLU A 164 29.73 -44.43 -24.18
N GLU A 165 29.66 -45.53 -23.42
CA GLU A 165 29.25 -45.54 -21.99
C GLU A 165 30.12 -44.57 -21.16
N ALA A 166 31.44 -44.63 -21.34
CA ALA A 166 32.37 -43.75 -20.63
C ALA A 166 32.15 -42.25 -20.99
N LEU A 167 31.76 -41.95 -22.23
CA LEU A 167 31.46 -40.59 -22.69
C LEU A 167 30.09 -40.09 -22.19
N GLU A 168 29.10 -40.97 -22.09
CA GLU A 168 27.79 -40.65 -21.49
C GLU A 168 27.93 -40.30 -20.00
N ILE A 169 28.66 -41.12 -19.23
CA ILE A 169 28.93 -40.87 -17.81
C ILE A 169 29.69 -39.54 -17.62
N LEU A 170 30.66 -39.23 -18.49
CA LEU A 170 31.37 -37.94 -18.50
C LEU A 170 30.46 -36.76 -18.86
N GLY A 171 29.54 -36.93 -19.83
CA GLY A 171 28.53 -35.94 -20.17
C GLY A 171 27.65 -35.61 -18.96
N GLY A 172 27.20 -36.62 -18.22
CA GLY A 172 26.41 -36.48 -16.99
C GLY A 172 27.12 -35.82 -15.79
N LEU A 173 28.39 -35.41 -15.92
CA LEU A 173 29.12 -34.64 -14.91
C LEU A 173 29.10 -33.12 -15.15
N ILE A 174 28.92 -32.69 -16.40
CA ILE A 174 28.95 -31.28 -16.81
C ILE A 174 27.50 -30.74 -16.89
N PRO A 175 27.18 -29.53 -16.40
CA PRO A 175 25.86 -28.91 -16.55
C PRO A 175 25.64 -28.31 -17.94
#